data_AF-A0A2J8S7M8-F1
#
_entry.id   AF-A0A2J8S7M8-F1
#
_cell.length_a   1.000
_cell.length_b   1.000
_cell.length_c   1.000
_cell.angle_alpha   90.00
_cell.angle_beta   90.00
_cell.angle_gamma   90.00
#
_symmetry.space_group_name_H-M   'P 1'
#
loop_
_entity.id
_entity.type
_entity.pdbx_description
1 polymer ?
#
loop_
_entity_poly.entity_id
_entity_poly.type
_entity_poly.pdbx_seq_one_letter_code
_entity_poly.pdbx_strand_id
1 'polypeptide(L)'
;MAKTPSDHLLSTLEELVPYDFEKFKFKLQNTSVEKEHSRIPRSQIQRARPVKMATLLVTYYGEEYAVQLTLQVLRAINQRLLAEELHRAAIQGRPPDTAASPRCHAQEGDPVGGTCVRDSCSCPEAVSGHPQASGSRSPGCPRCQDSHERKSTGSLSPQPLPQCKRYMKQVHLLFCEDHGEPICLICSLSQEHQGHWVRPIEEAALGHKKQIQKQLEHVKKLRKAGEEQRSYGEEKAVSFLKQTEALKQRVQRKLEQVYHFLEQQEHFFVASLEDVGQMVGQIRKAYDTRVSQDIALLDALIGELEAKECQSEWELLQDIGDILHRAKTVPVPEQWTTPEEVKQKIQLLHQKLEFVEKSAKYFSESLHSEMEMFNGESSGNGVCWPGVVAVFPCAVDLRGPI
;
A
#
# COMPACT_ATOMS: atom_id res chain seq x y z
N MET A 1 -26.60 -18.59 -9.99
CA MET A 1 -25.99 -19.61 -9.10
C MET A 1 -25.54 -18.88 -7.84
N ALA A 2 -25.94 -19.34 -6.65
CA ALA A 2 -25.47 -18.73 -5.41
C ALA A 2 -23.96 -18.96 -5.29
N LYS A 3 -23.20 -17.93 -4.90
CA LYS A 3 -21.74 -18.04 -4.69
C LYS A 3 -21.50 -18.98 -3.50
N THR A 4 -20.62 -19.96 -3.67
CA THR A 4 -20.25 -20.90 -2.61
C THR A 4 -19.22 -20.24 -1.67
N PRO A 5 -19.04 -20.72 -0.43
CA PRO A 5 -17.97 -20.26 0.46
C PRO A 5 -16.57 -20.35 -0.18
N SER A 6 -16.36 -21.34 -1.07
CA SER A 6 -15.14 -21.48 -1.87
C SER A 6 -14.94 -20.32 -2.85
N ASP A 7 -16.01 -19.81 -3.48
CA ASP A 7 -15.93 -18.66 -4.40
C ASP A 7 -15.60 -17.37 -3.67
N HIS A 8 -16.12 -17.21 -2.44
CA HIS A 8 -15.81 -16.06 -1.60
C HIS A 8 -14.35 -16.09 -1.08
N LEU A 9 -13.85 -17.27 -0.71
CA LEU A 9 -12.44 -17.46 -0.39
C LEU A 9 -11.54 -17.13 -1.58
N LEU A 10 -11.91 -17.57 -2.78
CA LEU A 10 -11.14 -17.29 -3.99
C LEU A 10 -11.07 -15.79 -4.28
N SER A 11 -12.21 -15.10 -4.33
CA SER A 11 -12.26 -13.64 -4.55
C SER A 11 -11.38 -12.90 -3.55
N THR A 12 -11.47 -13.28 -2.27
CA THR A 12 -10.69 -12.64 -1.20
C THR A 12 -9.18 -12.84 -1.38
N LEU A 13 -8.76 -14.02 -1.84
CA LEU A 13 -7.34 -14.32 -2.09
C LEU A 13 -6.81 -13.69 -3.38
N GLU A 14 -7.66 -13.43 -4.38
CA GLU A 14 -7.30 -12.74 -5.63
C GLU A 14 -7.19 -11.22 -5.43
N GLU A 15 -7.94 -10.66 -4.50
CA GLU A 15 -7.88 -9.24 -4.13
C GLU A 15 -6.61 -8.88 -3.32
N LEU A 16 -5.88 -9.87 -2.81
CA LEU A 16 -4.58 -9.66 -2.18
C LEU A 16 -3.52 -9.32 -3.21
N VAL A 17 -2.83 -8.19 -3.02
CA VAL A 17 -1.63 -7.86 -3.80
C VAL A 17 -0.52 -8.91 -3.59
N PRO A 18 0.40 -9.13 -4.56
CA PRO A 18 1.38 -10.21 -4.50
C PRO A 18 2.19 -10.25 -3.19
N TYR A 19 2.57 -9.09 -2.67
CA TYR A 19 3.29 -8.96 -1.39
C TYR A 19 2.46 -9.48 -0.20
N ASP A 20 1.19 -9.09 -0.10
CA ASP A 20 0.31 -9.52 0.99
C ASP A 20 -0.11 -10.98 0.86
N PHE A 21 -0.16 -11.51 -0.36
CA PHE A 21 -0.39 -12.93 -0.60
C PHE A 21 0.79 -13.80 -0.14
N GLU A 22 2.04 -13.37 -0.34
CA GLU A 22 3.21 -14.07 0.23
C GLU A 22 3.21 -14.00 1.76
N LYS A 23 2.82 -12.84 2.33
CA LYS A 23 2.65 -12.68 3.78
C LYS A 23 1.52 -13.58 4.32
N PHE A 24 0.43 -13.72 3.57
CA PHE A 24 -0.67 -14.64 3.88
C PHE A 24 -0.18 -16.09 3.94
N LYS A 25 0.55 -16.56 2.91
CA LYS A 25 1.14 -17.91 2.89
C LYS A 25 2.05 -18.16 4.09
N PHE A 26 2.92 -17.21 4.40
CA PHE A 26 3.82 -17.31 5.55
C PHE A 26 3.04 -17.37 6.87
N LYS A 27 2.01 -16.53 7.05
CA LYS A 27 1.20 -16.54 8.28
C LYS A 27 0.33 -17.78 8.40
N LEU A 28 -0.23 -18.29 7.30
CA LEU A 28 -0.99 -19.54 7.29
C LEU A 28 -0.13 -20.72 7.78
N GLN A 29 1.14 -20.79 7.38
CA GLN A 29 2.08 -21.83 7.84
C GLN A 29 2.39 -21.78 9.34
N ASN A 30 2.28 -20.60 9.94
CA ASN A 30 2.61 -20.34 11.34
C ASN A 30 1.37 -20.21 12.23
N THR A 31 0.17 -20.34 11.67
CA THR A 31 -1.07 -20.28 12.43
C THR A 31 -1.36 -21.65 13.04
N SER A 32 -1.74 -21.66 14.32
CA SER A 32 -2.16 -22.88 15.02
C SER A 32 -3.47 -23.37 14.41
N VAL A 33 -3.44 -24.57 13.84
CA VAL A 33 -4.63 -25.25 13.34
C VAL A 33 -5.14 -26.16 14.46
N GLU A 34 -6.45 -26.24 14.67
CA GLU A 34 -7.08 -27.13 15.64
C GLU A 34 -6.64 -28.60 15.46
N LYS A 35 -6.60 -29.35 16.57
CA LYS A 35 -5.94 -30.67 16.68
C LYS A 35 -6.49 -31.75 15.72
N GLU A 36 -7.66 -31.52 15.12
CA GLU A 36 -8.36 -32.49 14.28
C GLU A 36 -8.00 -32.37 12.79
N HIS A 37 -7.28 -31.33 12.38
CA HIS A 37 -6.97 -31.08 10.97
C HIS A 37 -5.50 -31.33 10.61
N SER A 38 -5.28 -32.06 9.52
CA SER A 38 -3.94 -32.24 8.94
C SER A 38 -3.43 -30.94 8.33
N ARG A 39 -2.15 -30.60 8.56
CA ARG A 39 -1.56 -29.37 7.98
C ARG A 39 -1.29 -29.55 6.49
N ILE A 40 -1.60 -28.52 5.69
CA ILE A 40 -1.19 -28.46 4.28
C ILE A 40 0.34 -28.46 4.22
N PRO A 41 0.97 -29.32 3.39
CA PRO A 41 2.42 -29.36 3.24
C PRO A 41 3.01 -27.99 2.83
N ARG A 42 4.11 -27.59 3.46
CA ARG A 42 4.78 -26.29 3.22
C ARG A 42 5.11 -26.04 1.74
N SER A 43 5.54 -27.09 1.04
CA SER A 43 5.87 -27.03 -0.39
C SER A 43 4.67 -26.68 -1.27
N GLN A 44 3.47 -27.12 -0.89
CA GLN A 44 2.23 -26.82 -1.62
C GLN A 44 1.78 -25.38 -1.37
N ILE A 45 1.91 -24.88 -0.14
CA ILE A 45 1.56 -23.49 0.21
C ILE A 45 2.46 -22.50 -0.53
N GLN A 46 3.79 -22.72 -0.53
CA GLN A 46 4.73 -21.78 -1.15
C GLN A 46 4.50 -21.62 -2.66
N ARG A 47 4.25 -22.74 -3.36
CA ARG A 47 4.09 -22.76 -4.83
C ARG A 47 2.68 -22.41 -5.31
N ALA A 48 1.71 -22.31 -4.41
CA ALA A 48 0.32 -22.13 -4.81
C ALA A 48 -0.01 -20.66 -5.14
N ARG A 49 -0.75 -20.48 -6.23
CA ARG A 49 -1.41 -19.22 -6.63
C ARG A 49 -2.78 -19.10 -5.93
N PRO A 50 -3.44 -17.92 -5.91
CA PRO A 50 -4.71 -17.71 -5.20
C PRO A 50 -5.77 -18.79 -5.44
N VAL A 51 -6.01 -19.15 -6.71
CA VAL A 51 -6.90 -20.25 -7.13
C VAL A 51 -6.54 -21.58 -6.44
N LYS A 52 -5.27 -21.97 -6.49
CA LYS A 52 -4.82 -23.24 -5.90
C LYS A 52 -4.84 -23.19 -4.37
N MET A 53 -4.59 -22.03 -3.77
CA MET A 53 -4.66 -21.83 -2.31
C MET A 53 -6.09 -21.98 -1.79
N ALA A 54 -7.08 -21.39 -2.45
CA ALA A 54 -8.49 -21.54 -2.09
C ALA A 54 -8.90 -23.03 -2.11
N THR A 55 -8.54 -23.75 -3.17
CA THR A 55 -8.82 -25.20 -3.27
C THR A 55 -8.13 -25.99 -2.16
N LEU A 56 -6.86 -25.71 -1.86
CA LEU A 56 -6.11 -26.42 -0.81
C LEU A 56 -6.73 -26.19 0.58
N LEU A 57 -7.13 -24.96 0.88
CA LEU A 57 -7.80 -24.61 2.13
C LEU A 57 -9.11 -25.39 2.29
N VAL A 58 -9.97 -25.37 1.28
CA VAL A 58 -11.25 -26.10 1.33
C VAL A 58 -11.04 -27.62 1.40
N THR A 59 -10.06 -28.15 0.68
CA THR A 59 -9.79 -29.61 0.64
C THR A 59 -9.26 -30.15 1.96
N TYR A 60 -8.37 -29.41 2.64
CA TYR A 60 -7.74 -29.88 3.88
C TYR A 60 -8.52 -29.51 5.15
N TYR A 61 -9.29 -28.42 5.10
CA TYR A 61 -9.93 -27.83 6.27
C TYR A 61 -11.45 -27.81 6.18
N GLY A 62 -12.06 -28.10 5.03
CA GLY A 62 -13.50 -27.93 4.82
C GLY A 62 -13.89 -26.46 4.70
N GLU A 63 -15.07 -26.20 4.15
CA GLU A 63 -15.49 -24.84 3.78
C GLU A 63 -15.61 -23.87 4.97
N GLU A 64 -16.28 -24.28 6.05
CA GLU A 64 -16.53 -23.39 7.20
C GLU A 64 -15.23 -23.04 7.95
N TYR A 65 -14.38 -24.04 8.20
CA TYR A 65 -13.13 -23.84 8.91
C TYR A 65 -12.05 -23.19 8.03
N ALA A 66 -12.05 -23.42 6.72
CA ALA A 66 -11.22 -22.67 5.76
C ALA A 66 -11.52 -21.17 5.79
N VAL A 67 -12.81 -20.79 5.87
CA VAL A 67 -13.22 -19.38 6.00
C VAL A 67 -12.72 -18.79 7.32
N GLN A 68 -12.92 -19.48 8.45
CA GLN A 68 -12.47 -19.00 9.76
C GLN A 68 -10.95 -18.85 9.85
N LEU A 69 -10.20 -19.83 9.36
CA LEU A 69 -8.74 -19.79 9.30
C LEU A 69 -8.25 -18.64 8.42
N THR A 70 -8.89 -18.43 7.26
CA THR A 70 -8.56 -17.33 6.36
C THR A 70 -8.83 -15.97 7.01
N LEU A 71 -9.95 -15.81 7.73
CA LEU A 71 -10.25 -14.60 8.49
C LEU A 71 -9.18 -14.30 9.56
N GLN A 72 -8.74 -15.33 10.29
CA GLN A 72 -7.69 -15.20 11.30
C GLN A 72 -6.36 -14.76 10.67
N VAL A 73 -5.98 -15.37 9.54
CA VAL A 73 -4.74 -15.05 8.84
C VAL A 73 -4.79 -13.64 8.22
N LEU A 74 -5.91 -13.25 7.60
CA LEU A 74 -6.12 -11.90 7.04
C LEU A 74 -5.98 -10.81 8.11
N ARG A 75 -6.60 -11.02 9.28
CA ARG A 75 -6.44 -10.12 10.44
C ARG A 75 -4.98 -10.05 10.90
N ALA A 76 -4.27 -11.18 10.90
CA ALA A 76 -2.86 -11.24 11.30
C ALA A 76 -1.90 -10.56 10.32
N ILE A 77 -2.27 -10.40 9.04
CA ILE A 77 -1.47 -9.64 8.05
C ILE A 77 -1.88 -8.17 7.92
N ASN A 78 -2.86 -7.72 8.72
CA ASN A 78 -3.47 -6.39 8.72
C ASN A 78 -4.42 -6.09 7.54
N GLN A 79 -4.97 -7.13 6.92
CA GLN A 79 -5.98 -7.04 5.85
C GLN A 79 -7.40 -7.06 6.45
N ARG A 80 -7.74 -6.03 7.23
CA ARG A 80 -8.99 -5.97 8.03
C ARG A 80 -10.24 -5.79 7.17
N LEU A 81 -10.17 -5.00 6.11
CA LEU A 81 -11.29 -4.75 5.19
C LEU A 81 -11.69 -6.04 4.45
N LEU A 82 -10.72 -6.74 3.86
CA LEU A 82 -10.93 -8.04 3.21
C LEU A 82 -11.44 -9.10 4.18
N ALA A 83 -10.98 -9.09 5.43
CA ALA A 83 -11.52 -9.99 6.46
C ALA A 83 -12.99 -9.67 6.80
N GLU A 84 -13.38 -8.41 6.84
CA GLU A 84 -14.78 -8.00 7.09
C GLU A 84 -15.69 -8.31 5.90
N GLU A 85 -15.19 -8.21 4.67
CA GLU A 85 -15.91 -8.58 3.45
C GLU A 85 -16.13 -10.09 3.35
N LEU A 86 -15.08 -10.89 3.57
CA LEU A 86 -15.20 -12.35 3.63
C LEU A 86 -16.16 -12.79 4.74
N HIS A 87 -16.14 -12.12 5.90
CA HIS A 87 -17.06 -12.42 6.99
C HIS A 87 -18.52 -12.09 6.64
N ARG A 88 -18.77 -10.93 6.01
CA ARG A 88 -20.11 -10.54 5.54
C ARG A 88 -20.64 -11.48 4.47
N ALA A 89 -19.79 -11.87 3.53
CA ALA A 89 -20.13 -12.81 2.47
C ALA A 89 -20.48 -14.21 3.01
N ALA A 90 -19.73 -14.69 4.01
CA ALA A 90 -19.99 -15.98 4.64
C ALA A 90 -21.33 -16.04 5.40
N ILE A 91 -21.83 -14.91 5.92
CA ILE A 91 -23.12 -14.83 6.63
C ILE A 91 -24.30 -14.83 5.64
N GLN A 92 -24.13 -14.30 4.43
CA GLN A 92 -25.20 -14.18 3.43
C GLN A 92 -25.47 -15.48 2.64
N GLY A 93 -24.65 -16.52 2.82
CA GLY A 93 -24.80 -17.83 2.16
C GLY A 93 -25.65 -18.87 2.89
N ARG A 94 -26.22 -18.56 4.07
CA ARG A 94 -27.02 -19.50 4.87
C ARG A 94 -28.54 -19.26 4.67
N PRO A 95 -29.37 -20.27 4.36
CA PRO A 95 -30.83 -20.10 4.37
C PRO A 95 -31.34 -19.84 5.79
N PRO A 96 -32.43 -19.05 5.97
CA PRO A 96 -32.84 -18.59 7.28
C PRO A 96 -33.63 -19.68 8.00
N ASP A 97 -32.96 -20.43 8.87
CA ASP A 97 -33.66 -21.14 9.94
C ASP A 97 -33.98 -20.15 11.07
N THR A 98 -35.26 -19.80 11.10
CA THR A 98 -36.10 -19.34 12.21
C THR A 98 -35.40 -19.02 13.54
N ALA A 99 -35.50 -17.73 13.91
CA ALA A 99 -35.61 -17.21 15.28
C ALA A 99 -34.54 -17.61 16.31
N ALA A 100 -33.53 -16.75 16.44
CA ALA A 100 -33.06 -16.31 17.76
C ALA A 100 -32.45 -14.90 17.64
N SER A 101 -33.28 -13.89 17.89
CA SER A 101 -32.78 -12.58 18.36
C SER A 101 -31.85 -12.82 19.55
N PRO A 102 -30.82 -11.98 19.80
CA PRO A 102 -30.11 -12.04 21.06
C PRO A 102 -31.10 -11.66 22.15
N ARG A 103 -31.66 -12.66 22.84
CA ARG A 103 -32.29 -12.46 24.14
C ARG A 103 -31.19 -11.95 25.05
N CYS A 104 -31.19 -10.65 25.28
CA CYS A 104 -30.61 -10.07 26.47
C CYS A 104 -31.21 -10.85 27.65
N HIS A 105 -30.37 -11.51 28.46
CA HIS A 105 -30.82 -11.92 29.77
C HIS A 105 -31.17 -10.64 30.55
N ALA A 106 -32.46 -10.31 30.59
CA ALA A 106 -33.01 -9.41 31.57
C ALA A 106 -32.95 -10.15 32.90
N GLN A 107 -32.01 -9.78 33.76
CA GLN A 107 -32.18 -10.01 35.18
C GLN A 107 -33.11 -8.89 35.67
N GLU A 108 -34.29 -9.32 36.09
CA GLU A 108 -35.39 -8.47 36.55
C GLU A 108 -34.99 -7.74 37.83
N GLY A 109 -35.10 -6.41 37.81
CA GLY A 109 -34.87 -5.55 38.98
C GLY A 109 -34.34 -4.16 38.61
N ASP A 110 -35.23 -3.22 38.36
CA ASP A 110 -34.95 -1.78 38.39
C ASP A 110 -35.40 -1.22 39.77
N PRO A 111 -34.95 -0.04 40.27
CA PRO A 111 -34.37 1.01 39.45
C PRO A 111 -33.18 1.84 39.96
N VAL A 112 -32.61 2.52 38.97
CA VAL A 112 -31.88 3.80 38.98
C VAL A 112 -30.36 3.71 39.03
N GLY A 113 -29.73 3.97 37.87
CA GLY A 113 -28.40 4.59 37.84
C GLY A 113 -27.39 4.12 36.80
N GLY A 114 -27.79 3.49 35.68
CA GLY A 114 -26.84 3.07 34.65
C GLY A 114 -26.50 4.17 33.64
N THR A 115 -25.48 5.00 33.90
CA THR A 115 -24.86 5.82 32.85
C THR A 115 -24.17 4.93 31.82
N CYS A 116 -24.58 5.04 30.55
CA CYS A 116 -23.93 4.36 29.43
C CYS A 116 -22.50 4.91 29.22
N VAL A 117 -21.50 4.04 29.34
CA VAL A 117 -20.12 4.32 28.92
C VAL A 117 -20.04 4.22 27.40
N ARG A 118 -19.45 5.24 26.78
CA ARG A 118 -19.67 5.69 25.40
C ARG A 118 -18.92 4.90 24.31
N ASP A 119 -18.62 3.61 24.49
CA ASP A 119 -17.76 2.86 23.55
C ASP A 119 -18.43 1.62 22.92
N SER A 120 -19.75 1.62 22.74
CA SER A 120 -20.45 0.44 22.16
C SER A 120 -21.48 0.76 21.08
N CYS A 121 -21.34 1.88 20.37
CA CYS A 121 -22.15 2.15 19.19
C CYS A 121 -21.28 2.16 17.92
N SER A 122 -21.38 1.10 17.12
CA SER A 122 -20.90 1.07 15.74
C SER A 122 -21.97 1.68 14.84
N CYS A 123 -21.74 2.88 14.31
CA CYS A 123 -22.54 3.44 13.22
C CYS A 123 -21.67 3.51 11.95
N PRO A 124 -22.19 3.13 10.77
CA PRO A 124 -21.43 3.23 9.52
C PRO A 124 -21.31 4.69 9.05
N GLU A 125 -20.09 5.10 8.71
CA GLU A 125 -19.79 6.42 8.13
C GLU A 125 -20.29 6.54 6.69
N ALA A 126 -20.94 7.66 6.38
CA ALA A 126 -21.24 8.06 5.01
C ALA A 126 -20.15 9.01 4.49
N VAL A 127 -19.66 8.71 3.29
CA VAL A 127 -18.66 9.47 2.52
C VAL A 127 -19.18 10.87 2.15
N SER A 128 -18.43 11.91 2.48
CA SER A 128 -18.32 13.13 1.66
C SER A 128 -17.11 13.98 2.08
N GLY A 129 -16.39 14.53 1.10
CA GLY A 129 -15.16 15.30 1.27
C GLY A 129 -15.36 16.78 1.58
N HIS A 130 -14.24 17.38 2.01
CA HIS A 130 -13.92 18.78 2.35
C HIS A 130 -14.00 19.23 3.82
N PRO A 131 -13.12 20.19 4.22
CA PRO A 131 -12.58 20.27 5.57
C PRO A 131 -13.26 21.32 6.45
N GLN A 132 -13.09 21.13 7.76
CA GLN A 132 -13.44 22.00 8.90
C GLN A 132 -14.92 22.06 9.30
N ALA A 133 -15.21 21.57 10.51
CA ALA A 133 -15.65 22.38 11.66
C ALA A 133 -16.27 21.48 12.75
N SER A 134 -15.80 21.68 13.97
CA SER A 134 -16.56 21.66 15.23
C SER A 134 -17.90 20.90 15.28
N GLY A 135 -17.88 19.77 16.00
CA GLY A 135 -19.02 19.28 16.78
C GLY A 135 -20.34 19.04 16.04
N SER A 136 -20.47 17.90 15.34
CA SER A 136 -21.75 17.43 14.84
C SER A 136 -22.32 16.33 15.75
N ARG A 137 -23.53 16.61 16.26
CA ARG A 137 -24.40 15.67 16.98
C ARG A 137 -25.19 14.86 15.94
N SER A 138 -25.14 13.54 16.00
CA SER A 138 -25.97 12.66 15.16
C SER A 138 -27.41 12.59 15.72
N PRO A 139 -28.47 12.87 14.94
CA PRO A 139 -29.86 12.92 15.46
C PRO A 139 -30.53 11.56 15.73
N GLY A 140 -29.83 10.43 15.54
CA GLY A 140 -30.48 9.11 15.37
C GLY A 140 -30.37 8.09 16.51
N CYS A 141 -29.96 8.46 17.73
CA CYS A 141 -29.87 7.50 18.85
C CYS A 141 -31.00 7.71 19.88
N PRO A 142 -31.98 6.79 20.02
CA PRO A 142 -33.05 6.89 21.01
C PRO A 142 -32.52 7.00 22.46
N ARG A 143 -31.37 6.38 22.73
CA ARG A 143 -30.75 6.36 24.07
C ARG A 143 -30.00 7.64 24.44
N CYS A 144 -29.65 8.48 23.46
CA CYS A 144 -29.04 9.79 23.69
C CYS A 144 -30.06 10.93 23.68
N GLN A 145 -31.28 10.70 23.17
CA GLN A 145 -32.36 11.68 23.22
C GLN A 145 -32.90 11.86 24.64
N ASP A 146 -32.86 10.82 25.48
CA ASP A 146 -33.30 10.89 26.89
C ASP A 146 -32.37 11.70 27.81
N SER A 147 -31.22 12.14 27.32
CA SER A 147 -30.28 12.98 28.09
C SER A 147 -30.54 14.48 27.92
N HIS A 148 -31.46 14.87 27.05
CA HIS A 148 -31.74 16.26 26.72
C HIS A 148 -33.09 16.73 27.23
N GLU A 149 -33.32 16.60 28.55
CA GLU A 149 -34.25 17.49 29.25
C GLU A 149 -34.08 17.50 30.78
N ARG A 150 -32.85 17.40 31.30
CA ARG A 150 -32.60 17.88 32.68
C ARG A 150 -32.39 19.38 32.64
N LYS A 151 -33.51 20.11 32.53
CA LYS A 151 -33.60 21.52 32.93
C LYS A 151 -32.86 21.66 34.26
N SER A 152 -31.77 22.41 34.23
CA SER A 152 -31.15 22.94 35.44
C SER A 152 -32.14 23.99 35.99
N THR A 153 -33.13 23.52 36.73
CA THR A 153 -33.89 24.37 37.64
C THR A 153 -32.98 24.66 38.81
N GLY A 154 -32.25 25.77 38.72
CA GLY A 154 -31.82 26.50 39.90
C GLY A 154 -33.06 26.91 40.69
N SER A 155 -33.55 25.99 41.54
CA SER A 155 -34.63 26.27 42.48
C SER A 155 -33.99 26.63 43.82
N LEU A 156 -34.04 27.92 44.15
CA LEU A 156 -33.68 28.46 45.46
C LEU A 156 -34.83 28.24 46.47
N SER A 157 -35.39 27.03 46.55
CA SER A 157 -36.41 26.67 47.54
C SER A 157 -35.93 25.50 48.40
N PRO A 158 -36.04 25.55 49.75
CA PRO A 158 -35.67 24.43 50.61
C PRO A 158 -36.55 23.23 50.26
N GLN A 159 -35.97 22.19 49.65
CA GLN A 159 -36.68 20.93 49.51
C GLN A 159 -36.92 20.32 50.90
N PRO A 160 -38.09 19.71 51.16
CA PRO A 160 -38.34 19.01 52.41
C PRO A 160 -37.27 17.94 52.63
N LEU A 161 -36.76 17.84 53.86
CA LEU A 161 -35.76 16.82 54.20
C LEU A 161 -36.31 15.41 53.90
N PRO A 162 -35.49 14.50 53.33
CA PRO A 162 -35.92 13.16 52.98
C PRO A 162 -36.51 12.41 54.19
N GLN A 163 -37.72 11.87 54.03
CA GLN A 163 -38.39 11.11 55.07
C GLN A 163 -37.91 9.65 55.09
N CYS A 164 -37.91 9.06 56.28
CA CYS A 164 -37.57 7.67 56.49
C CYS A 164 -38.66 6.75 55.93
N LYS A 165 -38.26 5.86 55.04
CA LYS A 165 -39.16 4.87 54.42
C LYS A 165 -39.61 3.79 55.41
N ARG A 166 -38.79 3.47 56.43
CA ARG A 166 -39.11 2.47 57.47
C ARG A 166 -39.98 3.06 58.58
N TYR A 167 -39.76 4.32 58.94
CA TYR A 167 -40.50 5.01 60.00
C TYR A 167 -41.17 6.27 59.46
N MET A 168 -42.43 6.12 59.03
CA MET A 168 -43.25 7.19 58.46
C MET A 168 -43.23 8.43 59.36
N LYS A 169 -43.06 9.62 58.76
CA LYS A 169 -42.92 10.95 59.41
C LYS A 169 -41.59 11.23 60.13
N GLN A 170 -40.63 10.30 60.17
CA GLN A 170 -39.27 10.60 60.63
C GLN A 170 -38.42 11.15 59.49
N VAL A 171 -37.48 12.05 59.79
CA VAL A 171 -36.52 12.61 58.83
C VAL A 171 -35.14 11.98 59.00
N HIS A 172 -34.41 11.77 57.90
CA HIS A 172 -33.03 11.30 57.94
C HIS A 172 -32.08 12.44 58.34
N LEU A 173 -31.81 12.58 59.64
CA LEU A 173 -30.92 13.61 60.20
C LEU A 173 -29.53 13.08 60.57
N LEU A 174 -29.33 11.76 60.52
CA LEU A 174 -28.08 11.11 60.89
C LEU A 174 -27.49 10.39 59.67
N PHE A 175 -26.20 10.10 59.72
CA PHE A 175 -25.49 9.31 58.72
C PHE A 175 -24.69 8.20 59.42
N CYS A 176 -24.86 6.96 58.95
CA CYS A 176 -24.10 5.81 59.40
C CYS A 176 -22.86 5.67 58.52
N GLU A 177 -21.66 5.87 59.06
CA GLU A 177 -20.42 5.76 58.26
C GLU A 177 -20.16 4.33 57.80
N ASP A 178 -20.46 3.33 58.65
CA ASP A 178 -20.24 1.92 58.34
C ASP A 178 -21.09 1.44 57.16
N HIS A 179 -22.32 1.95 57.05
CA HIS A 179 -23.24 1.61 55.96
C HIS A 179 -23.21 2.60 54.80
N GLY A 180 -22.60 3.77 54.98
CA GLY A 180 -22.54 4.81 53.95
C GLY A 180 -23.90 5.40 53.58
N GLU A 181 -24.87 5.42 54.51
CA GLU A 181 -26.25 5.83 54.22
C GLU A 181 -26.84 6.77 55.28
N PRO A 182 -27.75 7.68 54.88
CA PRO A 182 -28.48 8.53 55.82
C PRO A 182 -29.61 7.75 56.51
N ILE A 183 -29.74 7.93 57.82
CA ILE A 183 -30.71 7.22 58.68
C ILE A 183 -31.49 8.20 59.57
N CYS A 184 -32.67 7.79 60.06
CA CYS A 184 -33.39 8.55 61.10
C CYS A 184 -32.96 8.15 62.52
N LEU A 185 -33.41 8.90 63.53
CA LEU A 185 -33.09 8.64 64.94
C LEU A 185 -33.58 7.26 65.42
N ILE A 186 -34.70 6.77 64.89
CA ILE A 186 -35.20 5.43 65.26
C ILE A 186 -34.32 4.34 64.63
N CYS A 187 -33.90 4.51 63.37
CA CYS A 187 -32.96 3.62 62.71
C CYS A 187 -31.63 3.53 63.47
N SER A 188 -31.10 4.64 64.01
CA SER A 188 -29.84 4.59 64.78
C SER A 188 -29.93 3.78 66.08
N LEU A 189 -31.14 3.56 66.60
CA LEU A 189 -31.40 2.74 67.78
C LEU A 189 -31.76 1.29 67.45
N SER A 190 -31.91 0.96 66.16
CA SER A 190 -32.20 -0.41 65.76
C SER A 190 -30.96 -1.28 65.92
N GLN A 191 -31.19 -2.59 66.05
CA GLN A 191 -30.11 -3.58 66.13
C GLN A 191 -29.21 -3.56 64.88
N GLU A 192 -29.72 -3.09 63.73
CA GLU A 192 -28.99 -2.98 62.47
C GLU A 192 -27.88 -1.93 62.50
N HIS A 193 -28.04 -0.86 63.30
CA HIS A 193 -27.01 0.19 63.45
C HIS A 193 -26.37 0.20 64.85
N GLN A 194 -26.60 -0.86 65.63
CA GLN A 194 -26.09 -0.94 66.99
C GLN A 194 -24.55 -1.03 66.98
N GLY A 195 -23.89 -0.04 67.58
CA GLY A 195 -22.44 0.03 67.64
C GLY A 195 -21.76 0.63 66.39
N HIS A 196 -22.53 1.09 65.40
CA HIS A 196 -21.99 1.80 64.24
C HIS A 196 -21.64 3.24 64.57
N TRP A 197 -20.70 3.79 63.82
CA TRP A 197 -20.33 5.19 63.93
C TRP A 197 -21.38 6.06 63.21
N VAL A 198 -22.19 6.74 64.01
CA VAL A 198 -23.28 7.61 63.55
C VAL A 198 -23.00 9.05 63.93
N ARG A 199 -23.20 9.98 62.99
CA ARG A 199 -23.04 11.43 63.21
C ARG A 199 -24.14 12.24 62.51
N PRO A 200 -24.34 13.53 62.87
CA PRO A 200 -25.27 14.40 62.17
C PRO A 200 -24.97 14.49 60.67
N ILE A 201 -26.01 14.52 59.85
CA ILE A 201 -25.89 14.49 58.39
C ILE A 201 -25.12 15.71 57.85
N GLU A 202 -25.23 16.87 58.48
CA GLU A 202 -24.52 18.08 58.11
C GLU A 202 -23.01 17.93 58.32
N GLU A 203 -22.59 17.29 59.41
CA GLU A 203 -21.17 17.03 59.72
C GLU A 203 -20.59 15.98 58.76
N ALA A 204 -21.34 14.91 58.48
CA ALA A 204 -20.96 13.90 57.50
C ALA A 204 -20.83 14.49 56.10
N ALA A 205 -21.81 15.28 55.67
CA ALA A 205 -21.81 15.95 54.38
C ALA A 205 -20.60 16.90 54.24
N LEU A 206 -20.25 17.64 55.29
CA LEU A 206 -19.07 18.51 55.27
C LEU A 206 -17.76 17.70 55.11
N GLY A 207 -17.64 16.58 55.81
CA GLY A 207 -16.51 15.66 55.69
C GLY A 207 -16.37 15.07 54.28
N HIS A 208 -17.46 14.49 53.75
CA HIS A 208 -17.47 13.94 52.39
C HIS A 208 -17.27 15.00 51.32
N LYS A 209 -17.80 16.21 51.48
CA LYS A 209 -17.56 17.32 50.55
C LYS A 209 -16.07 17.68 50.46
N LYS A 210 -15.35 17.73 51.60
CA LYS A 210 -13.88 17.94 51.60
C LYS A 210 -13.15 16.79 50.91
N GLN A 211 -13.56 15.54 51.15
CA GLN A 211 -12.96 14.38 50.49
C GLN A 211 -13.21 14.39 48.98
N ILE A 212 -14.42 14.70 48.54
CA ILE A 212 -14.78 14.84 47.12
C ILE A 212 -13.96 15.97 46.49
N GLN A 213 -13.82 17.11 47.16
CA GLN A 213 -12.97 18.21 46.66
C GLN A 213 -11.52 17.76 46.46
N LYS A 214 -10.94 17.03 47.41
CA LYS A 214 -9.58 16.47 47.28
C LYS A 214 -9.47 15.50 46.09
N GLN A 215 -10.44 14.60 45.94
CA GLN A 215 -10.46 13.64 44.82
C GLN A 215 -10.65 14.33 43.47
N LEU A 216 -11.51 15.35 43.39
CA LEU A 216 -11.71 16.14 42.18
C LEU A 216 -10.41 16.82 41.73
N GLU A 217 -9.66 17.42 42.66
CA GLU A 217 -8.37 18.04 42.32
C GLU A 217 -7.34 17.01 41.83
N HIS A 218 -7.29 15.82 42.43
CA HIS A 218 -6.44 14.74 41.96
C HIS A 218 -6.80 14.28 40.54
N VAL A 219 -8.09 13.97 40.30
CA VAL A 219 -8.55 13.47 39.01
C VAL A 219 -8.43 14.53 37.90
N LYS A 220 -8.63 15.83 38.21
CA LYS A 220 -8.36 16.93 37.27
C LYS A 220 -6.89 17.00 36.86
N LYS A 221 -5.95 16.80 37.79
CA LYS A 221 -4.50 16.75 37.49
C LYS A 221 -4.16 15.56 36.61
N LEU A 222 -4.70 14.38 36.91
CA LEU A 222 -4.50 13.19 36.08
C LEU A 222 -5.03 13.39 34.65
N ARG A 223 -6.22 13.99 34.51
CA ARG A 223 -6.78 14.33 33.20
C ARG A 223 -5.82 15.24 32.41
N LYS A 224 -5.32 16.30 33.05
CA LYS A 224 -4.37 17.24 32.40
C LYS A 224 -3.08 16.54 31.97
N ALA A 225 -2.51 15.68 32.82
CA ALA A 225 -1.32 14.90 32.46
C ALA A 225 -1.59 13.94 31.29
N GLY A 226 -2.79 13.34 31.23
CA GLY A 226 -3.23 12.51 30.10
C GLY A 226 -3.38 13.31 28.80
N GLU A 227 -3.87 14.55 28.87
CA GLU A 227 -3.96 15.47 27.73
C GLU A 227 -2.56 15.85 27.23
N GLU A 228 -1.63 16.20 28.12
CA GLU A 228 -0.23 16.51 27.78
C GLU A 228 0.47 15.31 27.12
N GLN A 229 0.28 14.10 27.66
CA GLN A 229 0.85 12.88 27.10
C GLN A 229 0.26 12.53 25.73
N ARG A 230 -1.05 12.78 25.53
CA ARG A 230 -1.70 12.61 24.23
C ARG A 230 -1.08 13.55 23.19
N SER A 231 -0.98 14.84 23.51
CA SER A 231 -0.38 15.83 22.60
C SER A 231 1.06 15.49 22.25
N TYR A 232 1.85 15.04 23.23
CA TYR A 232 3.21 14.57 22.98
C TYR A 232 3.28 13.35 22.05
N GLY A 233 2.37 12.39 22.25
CA GLY A 233 2.26 11.21 21.39
C GLY A 233 1.87 11.58 19.96
N GLU A 234 0.92 12.49 19.78
CA GLU A 234 0.49 13.02 18.48
C GLU A 234 1.63 13.74 17.77
N GLU A 235 2.37 14.61 18.46
CA GLU A 235 3.54 15.30 17.89
C GLU A 235 4.62 14.32 17.42
N LYS A 236 4.94 13.31 18.24
CA LYS A 236 5.87 12.24 17.87
C LYS A 236 5.40 11.44 16.67
N ALA A 237 4.13 11.06 16.63
CA ALA A 237 3.56 10.33 15.50
C ALA A 237 3.67 11.14 14.20
N VAL A 238 3.33 12.43 14.24
CA VAL A 238 3.48 13.35 13.11
C VAL A 238 4.95 13.47 12.69
N SER A 239 5.89 13.56 13.64
CA SER A 239 7.33 13.59 13.34
C SER A 239 7.81 12.34 12.61
N PHE A 240 7.41 11.14 13.08
CA PHE A 240 7.78 9.89 12.41
C PHE A 240 7.14 9.76 11.02
N LEU A 241 5.89 10.17 10.85
CA LEU A 241 5.24 10.19 9.53
C LEU A 241 5.99 11.11 8.56
N LYS A 242 6.39 12.31 9.01
CA LYS A 242 7.22 13.23 8.21
C LYS A 242 8.56 12.61 7.82
N GLN A 243 9.23 11.92 8.75
CA GLN A 243 10.50 11.26 8.48
C GLN A 243 10.35 10.15 7.43
N THR A 244 9.30 9.32 7.56
CA THR A 244 9.01 8.24 6.61
C THR A 244 8.71 8.79 5.21
N GLU A 245 7.90 9.83 5.09
CA GLU A 245 7.62 10.45 3.79
C GLU A 245 8.88 11.08 3.18
N ALA A 246 9.73 11.71 3.99
CA ALA A 246 11.01 12.26 3.52
C ALA A 246 11.97 11.16 3.00
N LEU A 247 12.01 10.00 3.66
CA LEU A 247 12.78 8.84 3.19
C LEU A 247 12.23 8.29 1.88
N LYS A 248 10.92 8.12 1.78
CA LYS A 248 10.24 7.71 0.55
C LYS A 248 10.57 8.64 -0.61
N GLN A 249 10.42 9.95 -0.43
CA GLN A 249 10.76 10.95 -1.44
C GLN A 249 12.24 10.96 -1.81
N ARG A 250 13.14 10.67 -0.85
CA ARG A 250 14.57 10.55 -1.13
C ARG A 250 14.87 9.35 -2.02
N VAL A 251 14.28 8.19 -1.73
CA VAL A 251 14.43 6.98 -2.55
C VAL A 251 13.87 7.22 -3.96
N GLN A 252 12.66 7.77 -4.08
CA GLN A 252 12.04 8.08 -5.36
C GLN A 252 12.93 8.99 -6.22
N ARG A 253 13.39 10.12 -5.68
CA ARG A 253 14.29 11.04 -6.40
C ARG A 253 15.59 10.38 -6.83
N LYS A 254 16.15 9.48 -6.02
CA LYS A 254 17.38 8.77 -6.38
C LYS A 254 17.17 7.76 -7.50
N LEU A 255 16.06 7.04 -7.50
CA LEU A 255 15.70 6.14 -8.58
C LEU A 255 15.37 6.90 -9.87
N GLU A 256 14.64 8.00 -9.78
CA GLU A 256 14.36 8.89 -10.92
C GLU A 256 15.64 9.41 -11.58
N GLN A 257 16.65 9.78 -10.78
CA GLN A 257 17.97 10.18 -11.32
C GLN A 257 18.63 9.06 -12.12
N VAL A 258 18.56 7.81 -11.65
CA VAL A 258 19.11 6.65 -12.37
C VAL A 258 18.31 6.39 -13.65
N TYR A 259 16.98 6.41 -13.59
CA TYR A 259 16.14 6.20 -14.79
C TYR A 259 16.40 7.26 -15.86
N HIS A 260 16.45 8.54 -15.47
CA HIS A 260 16.73 9.61 -16.42
C HIS A 260 18.13 9.49 -17.05
N PHE A 261 19.13 9.07 -16.27
CA PHE A 261 20.46 8.78 -16.83
C PHE A 261 20.41 7.65 -17.86
N LEU A 262 19.71 6.55 -17.57
CA LEU A 262 19.57 5.42 -18.49
C LEU A 262 18.84 5.81 -19.77
N GLU A 263 17.76 6.59 -19.65
CA GLU A 263 17.02 7.15 -20.78
C GLU A 263 17.92 8.03 -21.67
N GLN A 264 18.77 8.87 -21.07
CA GLN A 264 19.76 9.65 -21.82
C GLN A 264 20.77 8.75 -22.57
N GLN A 265 21.22 7.67 -21.94
CA GLN A 265 22.12 6.71 -22.61
C GLN A 265 21.41 6.03 -23.78
N GLU A 266 20.18 5.56 -23.60
CA GLU A 266 19.38 4.96 -24.67
C GLU A 266 19.21 5.92 -25.86
N HIS A 267 18.81 7.16 -25.60
CA HIS A 267 18.68 8.18 -26.64
C HIS A 267 19.99 8.42 -27.39
N PHE A 268 21.13 8.46 -26.68
CA PHE A 268 22.45 8.61 -27.31
C PHE A 268 22.77 7.45 -28.25
N PHE A 269 22.52 6.21 -27.84
CA PHE A 269 22.78 5.03 -28.68
C PHE A 269 21.87 5.00 -29.91
N VAL A 270 20.58 5.22 -29.72
CA VAL A 270 19.59 5.22 -30.81
C VAL A 270 19.95 6.30 -31.83
N ALA A 271 20.19 7.54 -31.39
CA ALA A 271 20.56 8.63 -32.28
C ALA A 271 21.87 8.35 -33.04
N SER A 272 22.87 7.75 -32.39
CA SER A 272 24.13 7.41 -33.05
C SER A 272 23.98 6.27 -34.07
N LEU A 273 23.07 5.32 -33.83
CA LEU A 273 22.74 4.26 -34.80
C LEU A 273 21.98 4.83 -35.99
N GLU A 274 21.06 5.77 -35.75
CA GLU A 274 20.34 6.49 -36.80
C GLU A 274 21.27 7.32 -37.68
N ASP A 275 22.27 8.02 -37.10
CA ASP A 275 23.31 8.75 -37.84
C ASP A 275 24.09 7.83 -38.79
N VAL A 276 24.56 6.68 -38.28
CA VAL A 276 25.25 5.68 -39.10
C VAL A 276 24.33 5.13 -40.19
N GLY A 277 23.07 4.83 -39.86
CA GLY A 277 22.08 4.37 -40.84
C GLY A 277 21.82 5.40 -41.94
N GLN A 278 21.72 6.69 -41.58
CA GLN A 278 21.55 7.78 -42.52
C GLN A 278 22.77 7.93 -43.44
N MET A 279 23.98 7.89 -42.88
CA MET A 279 25.23 7.94 -43.63
C MET A 279 25.33 6.80 -44.63
N VAL A 280 25.10 5.56 -44.20
CA VAL A 280 25.06 4.38 -45.10
C VAL A 280 24.01 4.56 -46.19
N GLY A 281 22.82 5.06 -45.84
CA GLY A 281 21.76 5.34 -46.80
C GLY A 281 22.16 6.38 -47.86
N GLN A 282 22.88 7.44 -47.48
CA GLN A 282 23.39 8.45 -48.41
C GLN A 282 24.46 7.88 -49.34
N ILE A 283 25.44 7.15 -48.80
CA ILE A 283 26.50 6.50 -49.57
C ILE A 283 25.89 5.52 -50.59
N ARG A 284 24.93 4.71 -50.16
CA ARG A 284 24.20 3.78 -51.02
C ARG A 284 23.48 4.50 -52.16
N LYS A 285 22.74 5.58 -51.87
CA LYS A 285 22.05 6.34 -52.91
C LYS A 285 23.01 6.90 -53.97
N ALA A 286 24.16 7.41 -53.54
CA ALA A 286 25.17 7.94 -54.46
C ALA A 286 25.77 6.83 -55.34
N TYR A 287 26.10 5.68 -54.74
CA TYR A 287 26.57 4.51 -55.46
C TYR A 287 25.53 3.97 -56.46
N ASP A 288 24.29 3.79 -56.02
CA ASP A 288 23.19 3.28 -56.86
C ASP A 288 22.98 4.22 -58.06
N THR A 289 23.09 5.54 -57.87
CA THR A 289 22.98 6.53 -58.95
C THR A 289 24.12 6.37 -59.97
N ARG A 290 25.36 6.24 -59.49
CA ARG A 290 26.54 6.09 -60.37
C ARG A 290 26.51 4.79 -61.15
N VAL A 291 26.22 3.66 -60.48
CA VAL A 291 26.12 2.36 -61.15
C VAL A 291 24.96 2.36 -62.15
N SER A 292 23.83 3.02 -61.85
CA SER A 292 22.72 3.16 -62.80
C SER A 292 23.13 3.94 -64.06
N GLN A 293 23.99 4.96 -63.92
CA GLN A 293 24.54 5.70 -65.06
C GLN A 293 25.50 4.83 -65.88
N ASP A 294 26.38 4.07 -65.22
CA ASP A 294 27.30 3.15 -65.89
C ASP A 294 26.53 2.05 -66.64
N ILE A 295 25.46 1.49 -66.05
CA ILE A 295 24.58 0.52 -66.71
C ILE A 295 23.88 1.15 -67.91
N ALA A 296 23.30 2.34 -67.78
CA ALA A 296 22.62 3.00 -68.89
C ALA A 296 23.57 3.32 -70.06
N LEU A 297 24.83 3.66 -69.76
CA LEU A 297 25.88 3.84 -70.77
C LEU A 297 26.18 2.52 -71.50
N LEU A 298 26.29 1.42 -70.76
CA LEU A 298 26.51 0.10 -71.32
C LEU A 298 25.32 -0.36 -72.17
N ASP A 299 24.08 -0.20 -71.69
CA ASP A 299 22.85 -0.53 -72.42
C ASP A 299 22.75 0.26 -73.74
N ALA A 300 23.08 1.55 -73.71
CA ALA A 300 23.10 2.38 -74.91
C ALA A 300 24.16 1.90 -75.92
N LEU A 301 25.34 1.51 -75.45
CA LEU A 301 26.43 1.02 -76.30
C LEU A 301 26.15 -0.38 -76.86
N ILE A 302 25.51 -1.25 -76.07
CA ILE A 302 25.00 -2.54 -76.52
C ILE A 302 23.97 -2.32 -77.63
N GLY A 303 22.98 -1.45 -77.41
CA GLY A 303 21.96 -1.15 -78.41
C GLY A 303 22.54 -0.56 -79.70
N GLU A 304 23.58 0.29 -79.60
CA GLU A 304 24.29 0.82 -80.78
C GLU A 304 25.02 -0.28 -81.57
N LEU A 305 25.67 -1.21 -80.86
CA LEU A 305 26.35 -2.36 -81.48
C LEU A 305 25.36 -3.33 -82.15
N GLU A 306 24.27 -3.68 -81.48
CA GLU A 306 23.20 -4.54 -82.03
C GLU A 306 22.54 -3.90 -83.26
N ALA A 307 22.28 -2.59 -83.21
CA ALA A 307 21.75 -1.85 -84.34
C ALA A 307 22.73 -1.82 -85.52
N LYS A 308 24.03 -1.63 -85.26
CA LYS A 308 25.08 -1.69 -86.30
C LYS A 308 25.16 -3.06 -86.96
N GLU A 309 25.07 -4.14 -86.18
CA GLU A 309 25.11 -5.52 -86.70
C GLU A 309 23.99 -5.80 -87.72
N CYS A 310 22.83 -5.13 -87.59
CA CYS A 310 21.68 -5.29 -88.48
C CYS A 310 21.73 -4.45 -89.77
N GLN A 311 22.77 -3.62 -89.99
CA GLN A 311 22.86 -2.71 -91.13
C GLN A 311 23.38 -3.38 -92.41
N SER A 312 23.16 -2.73 -93.56
CA SER A 312 23.76 -3.16 -94.83
C SER A 312 25.29 -3.03 -94.80
N GLU A 313 26.00 -3.79 -95.64
CA GLU A 313 27.48 -3.88 -95.61
C GLU A 313 28.18 -2.51 -95.69
N TRP A 314 27.62 -1.58 -96.47
CA TRP A 314 28.14 -0.22 -96.59
C TRP A 314 27.95 0.60 -95.31
N GLU A 315 26.74 0.60 -94.75
CA GLU A 315 26.38 1.37 -93.54
C GLU A 315 27.10 0.84 -92.29
N LEU A 316 27.27 -0.49 -92.21
CA LEU A 316 28.04 -1.15 -91.15
C LEU A 316 29.47 -0.59 -91.08
N LEU A 317 30.14 -0.47 -92.23
CA LEU A 317 31.53 -0.02 -92.31
C LEU A 317 31.72 1.47 -92.00
N GLN A 318 30.64 2.27 -92.05
CA GLN A 318 30.70 3.68 -91.71
C GLN A 318 30.85 3.87 -90.19
N ASP A 319 31.89 4.61 -89.78
CA ASP A 319 32.19 4.98 -88.39
C ASP A 319 32.41 3.78 -87.41
N ILE A 320 32.59 2.56 -87.95
CA ILE A 320 32.73 1.32 -87.16
C ILE A 320 33.94 1.35 -86.22
N GLY A 321 35.03 2.01 -86.63
CA GLY A 321 36.24 2.13 -85.82
C GLY A 321 35.98 2.86 -84.50
N ASP A 322 35.17 3.91 -84.52
CA ASP A 322 34.86 4.72 -83.34
C ASP A 322 33.96 3.97 -82.37
N ILE A 323 32.94 3.27 -82.87
CA ILE A 323 32.02 2.48 -82.05
C ILE A 323 32.76 1.34 -81.35
N LEU A 324 33.57 0.59 -82.09
CA LEU A 324 34.38 -0.50 -81.53
C LEU A 324 35.43 0.01 -80.55
N HIS A 325 36.03 1.18 -80.82
CA HIS A 325 36.94 1.82 -79.87
C HIS A 325 36.21 2.17 -78.57
N ARG A 326 35.04 2.83 -78.63
CA ARG A 326 34.23 3.16 -77.44
C ARG A 326 33.84 1.91 -76.64
N ALA A 327 33.42 0.85 -77.31
CA ALA A 327 33.10 -0.45 -76.69
C ALA A 327 34.30 -1.06 -75.96
N LYS A 328 35.50 -0.89 -76.50
CA LYS A 328 36.73 -1.38 -75.87
C LYS A 328 37.19 -0.53 -74.69
N THR A 329 36.90 0.77 -74.71
CA THR A 329 37.36 1.73 -73.70
C THR A 329 36.34 2.05 -72.61
N VAL A 330 35.12 1.53 -72.69
CA VAL A 330 34.07 1.80 -71.70
C VAL A 330 34.52 1.33 -70.31
N PRO A 331 34.45 2.17 -69.28
CA PRO A 331 34.90 1.80 -67.94
C PRO A 331 33.97 0.74 -67.34
N VAL A 332 34.57 -0.19 -66.59
CA VAL A 332 33.82 -1.18 -65.81
C VAL A 332 33.09 -0.45 -64.67
N PRO A 333 31.80 -0.75 -64.42
CA PRO A 333 31.07 -0.17 -63.30
C PRO A 333 31.82 -0.40 -61.98
N GLU A 334 31.92 0.63 -61.15
CA GLU A 334 32.69 0.56 -59.91
C GLU A 334 32.02 -0.38 -58.89
N GLN A 335 32.83 -1.12 -58.12
CA GLN A 335 32.36 -2.02 -57.08
C GLN A 335 32.04 -1.27 -55.78
N TRP A 336 31.01 -1.71 -55.06
CA TRP A 336 30.70 -1.19 -53.73
C TRP A 336 31.88 -1.34 -52.77
N THR A 337 32.28 -0.24 -52.16
CA THR A 337 33.23 -0.21 -51.06
C THR A 337 32.60 0.46 -49.84
N THR A 338 32.50 -0.26 -48.73
CA THR A 338 32.03 0.33 -47.47
C THR A 338 33.05 1.35 -46.97
N PRO A 339 32.66 2.63 -46.78
CA PRO A 339 33.59 3.66 -46.31
C PRO A 339 34.14 3.35 -44.92
N GLU A 340 35.41 3.68 -44.71
CA GLU A 340 36.12 3.35 -43.47
C GLU A 340 35.51 4.07 -42.26
N GLU A 341 34.97 5.28 -42.45
CA GLU A 341 34.26 6.03 -41.43
C GLU A 341 33.05 5.26 -40.87
N VAL A 342 32.28 4.59 -41.74
CA VAL A 342 31.15 3.75 -41.33
C VAL A 342 31.63 2.56 -40.49
N LYS A 343 32.71 1.89 -40.91
CA LYS A 343 33.26 0.75 -40.17
C LYS A 343 33.74 1.16 -38.78
N GLN A 344 34.45 2.27 -38.68
CA GLN A 344 34.96 2.81 -37.42
C GLN A 344 33.82 3.19 -36.46
N LYS A 345 32.77 3.88 -36.97
CA LYS A 345 31.61 4.25 -36.16
C LYS A 345 30.84 3.02 -35.65
N ILE A 346 30.63 2.01 -36.49
CA ILE A 346 29.97 0.75 -36.09
C ILE A 346 30.79 0.03 -35.02
N GLN A 347 32.11 -0.07 -35.20
CA GLN A 347 32.99 -0.70 -34.22
C GLN A 347 32.96 0.01 -32.87
N LEU A 348 33.00 1.35 -32.88
CA LEU A 348 32.90 2.15 -31.66
C LEU A 348 31.55 1.93 -30.95
N LEU A 349 30.45 1.85 -31.69
CA LEU A 349 29.13 1.58 -31.13
C LEU A 349 29.04 0.20 -30.49
N HIS A 350 29.62 -0.82 -31.13
CA HIS A 350 29.73 -2.16 -30.56
C HIS A 350 30.48 -2.15 -29.22
N GLN A 351 31.64 -1.51 -29.16
CA GLN A 351 32.42 -1.41 -27.93
C GLN A 351 31.66 -0.70 -26.81
N LYS A 352 30.95 0.38 -27.14
CA LYS A 352 30.13 1.11 -26.17
C LYS A 352 28.95 0.28 -25.67
N LEU A 353 28.30 -0.48 -26.56
CA LEU A 353 27.20 -1.37 -26.19
C LEU A 353 27.68 -2.45 -25.21
N GLU A 354 28.80 -3.12 -25.50
CA GLU A 354 29.38 -4.13 -24.60
C GLU A 354 29.69 -3.55 -23.21
N PHE A 355 30.18 -2.31 -23.15
CA PHE A 355 30.44 -1.64 -21.88
C PHE A 355 29.15 -1.41 -21.08
N VAL A 356 28.08 -0.96 -21.75
CA VAL A 356 26.78 -0.73 -21.10
C VAL A 356 26.18 -2.03 -20.61
N GLU A 357 26.21 -3.10 -21.40
CA GLU A 357 25.72 -4.42 -20.98
C GLU A 357 26.43 -4.94 -19.73
N LYS A 358 27.77 -4.84 -19.70
CA LYS A 358 28.57 -5.23 -18.53
C LYS A 358 28.24 -4.38 -17.31
N SER A 359 28.11 -3.07 -17.50
CA SER A 359 27.80 -2.13 -16.41
C SER A 359 26.39 -2.34 -15.85
N ALA A 360 25.39 -2.57 -16.71
CA ALA A 360 24.01 -2.84 -16.31
C ALA A 360 23.90 -4.16 -15.55
N LYS A 361 24.63 -5.20 -16.00
CA LYS A 361 24.73 -6.46 -15.28
C LYS A 361 25.34 -6.27 -13.89
N TYR A 362 26.52 -5.64 -13.81
CA TYR A 362 27.18 -5.38 -12.53
C TYR A 362 26.30 -4.56 -11.57
N PHE A 363 25.65 -3.50 -12.08
CA PHE A 363 24.76 -2.68 -11.28
C PHE A 363 23.58 -3.47 -10.72
N SER A 364 22.92 -4.29 -11.54
CA SER A 364 21.76 -5.08 -11.09
C SER A 364 22.15 -6.17 -10.08
N GLU A 365 23.26 -6.86 -10.30
CA GLU A 365 23.79 -7.86 -9.36
C GLU A 365 24.21 -7.22 -8.02
N SER A 366 24.94 -6.10 -8.08
CA SER A 366 25.41 -5.40 -6.88
C SER A 366 24.24 -4.83 -6.08
N LEU A 367 23.28 -4.18 -6.75
CA LEU A 367 22.08 -3.63 -6.10
C LEU A 367 21.24 -4.74 -5.46
N HIS A 368 21.05 -5.86 -6.15
CA HIS A 368 20.33 -7.01 -5.61
C HIS A 368 21.01 -7.58 -4.37
N SER A 369 22.33 -7.80 -4.43
CA SER A 369 23.09 -8.31 -3.30
C SER A 369 23.01 -7.39 -2.09
N GLU A 370 23.16 -6.08 -2.27
CA GLU A 370 23.01 -5.12 -1.18
C GLU A 370 21.59 -5.17 -0.60
N MET A 371 20.55 -5.16 -1.44
CA MET A 371 19.16 -5.23 -0.99
C MET A 371 18.82 -6.52 -0.22
N GLU A 372 19.41 -7.66 -0.59
CA GLU A 372 19.26 -8.91 0.15
C GLU A 372 19.92 -8.86 1.53
N MET A 373 21.07 -8.20 1.67
CA MET A 373 21.74 -8.00 2.96
C MET A 373 20.86 -7.22 3.94
N PHE A 374 20.13 -6.19 3.47
CA PHE A 374 19.19 -5.44 4.31
C PHE A 374 17.99 -6.28 4.79
N ASN A 375 17.56 -7.28 4.01
CA ASN A 375 16.44 -8.14 4.36
C ASN A 375 16.82 -9.25 5.35
N GLY A 376 18.12 -9.53 5.51
CA GLY A 376 18.65 -10.55 6.43
C GLY A 376 18.83 -10.09 7.89
N GLU A 377 18.92 -8.78 8.15
CA GLU A 377 19.19 -8.22 9.47
C GLU A 377 17.94 -7.57 10.09
N SER A 378 17.04 -8.42 10.60
CA SER A 378 15.99 -8.02 11.54
C SER A 378 16.10 -8.75 12.88
N SER A 379 17.34 -9.01 13.32
CA SER A 379 17.61 -9.43 14.70
C SER A 379 18.95 -8.90 15.19
N GLY A 380 18.89 -7.92 16.08
CA GLY A 380 19.96 -7.65 17.05
C GLY A 380 21.03 -6.64 16.64
N ASN A 381 20.86 -5.40 17.13
CA ASN A 381 21.88 -4.40 17.50
C ASN A 381 23.30 -4.42 16.89
N GLY A 382 23.67 -3.29 16.29
CA GLY A 382 25.04 -2.88 15.92
C GLY A 382 25.46 -3.50 14.58
N VAL A 383 26.03 -2.80 13.60
CA VAL A 383 27.29 -2.04 13.64
C VAL A 383 27.40 -1.18 12.36
N CYS A 384 28.36 -0.24 12.37
CA CYS A 384 28.83 0.68 11.33
C CYS A 384 28.70 0.27 9.85
N TRP A 385 28.27 1.25 9.05
CA TRP A 385 28.25 1.23 7.60
C TRP A 385 29.63 1.62 7.02
N PRO A 386 30.25 0.81 6.16
CA PRO A 386 31.29 1.31 5.27
C PRO A 386 30.62 2.17 4.19
N GLY A 387 30.95 3.45 4.17
CA GLY A 387 30.60 4.30 3.03
C GLY A 387 31.32 3.81 1.78
N VAL A 388 30.56 3.47 0.74
CA VAL A 388 31.14 3.17 -0.58
C VAL A 388 30.92 4.38 -1.47
N VAL A 389 32.05 4.93 -1.93
CA VAL A 389 32.13 5.94 -2.98
C VAL A 389 31.68 5.26 -4.28
N ALA A 390 30.46 5.57 -4.74
CA ALA A 390 30.06 5.29 -6.12
C ALA A 390 30.80 6.26 -7.04
N VAL A 391 31.99 5.86 -7.52
CA VAL A 391 32.62 6.53 -8.66
C VAL A 391 31.92 6.01 -9.91
N PHE A 392 30.86 6.70 -10.35
CA PHE A 392 30.54 6.71 -11.77
C PHE A 392 31.63 7.54 -12.45
N PRO A 393 32.44 6.99 -13.37
CA PRO A 393 33.29 7.83 -14.19
C PRO A 393 32.40 8.51 -15.23
N CYS A 394 31.87 9.69 -14.88
CA CYS A 394 31.43 10.66 -15.88
C CYS A 394 32.62 11.52 -16.26
N ALA A 395 33.16 11.31 -17.46
CA ALA A 395 33.57 12.33 -18.42
C ALA A 395 34.42 11.69 -19.51
N VAL A 396 33.82 11.43 -20.68
CA VAL A 396 34.58 11.53 -21.93
C VAL A 396 34.03 12.76 -22.64
N ASP A 397 34.68 13.89 -22.39
CA ASP A 397 34.43 15.17 -23.06
C ASP A 397 34.95 15.02 -24.50
N LEU A 398 34.05 14.69 -25.44
CA LEU A 398 34.36 14.66 -26.88
C LEU A 398 33.98 16.01 -27.51
N ARG A 399 34.70 17.06 -27.09
CA ARG A 399 34.82 18.29 -27.87
C ARG A 399 36.23 18.32 -28.48
N GLY A 400 36.35 17.84 -29.72
CA GLY A 400 37.57 17.96 -30.52
C GLY A 400 37.76 19.40 -31.03
N PRO A 401 39.01 19.81 -31.35
CA PRO A 401 39.30 21.15 -31.84
C PRO A 401 38.80 21.35 -33.28
N ILE A 402 38.47 22.60 -33.60
CA ILE A 402 38.09 23.11 -34.93
C ILE A 402 39.22 22.90 -35.93
#